data_AF-A0A8J5CW73-F1
#
_entry.id   AF-A0A8J5CW73-F1
#
_cell.length_a   1.000
_cell.length_b   1.000
_cell.length_c   1.000
_cell.angle_alpha   90.00
_cell.angle_beta   90.00
_cell.angle_gamma   90.00
#
_symmetry.space_group_name_H-M   'P 1'
#
loop_
_entity.id
_entity.type
_entity.pdbx_description
1 polymer ?
#
loop_
_entity_poly.entity_id
_entity_poly.type
_entity_poly.pdbx_seq_one_letter_code
_entity_poly.pdbx_strand_id
1 'polypeptide(L)'
;MVPAGKSKHGLLSALGGCVNKVAPQQNQQLPLLNAVWKQITHIPSTRDYLATAAVWLEYTARHFSTVEVNTLLGDVLKHVGAERTQEQTHYSALLMLVSTALTNSTDPHSLFSMTNFLGLLSVFQRDSVSGGDGVTRGVVEALLTRHPGPITHPALVQHLLTFCGALHDSIK
;
A
#
# COMPACT_ATOMS: atom_id res chain seq x y z
N MET A 1 34.83 6.75 -15.96
CA MET A 1 33.65 5.89 -16.21
C MET A 1 33.32 5.17 -14.91
N VAL A 2 32.44 5.76 -14.10
CA VAL A 2 31.88 5.09 -12.91
C VAL A 2 30.79 4.15 -13.43
N PRO A 3 30.79 2.84 -13.08
CA PRO A 3 29.71 1.96 -13.50
C PRO A 3 28.43 2.55 -12.93
N ALA A 4 27.41 2.76 -13.77
CA ALA A 4 26.16 3.44 -13.42
C ALA A 4 25.65 2.97 -12.04
N GLY A 5 25.97 3.76 -11.01
CA GLY A 5 25.74 3.39 -9.63
C GLY A 5 24.24 3.35 -9.44
N LYS A 6 23.69 2.20 -9.03
CA LYS A 6 22.27 2.07 -8.72
C LYS A 6 21.87 3.23 -7.82
N SER A 7 20.83 3.95 -8.22
CA SER A 7 20.23 5.02 -7.43
C SER A 7 19.99 4.53 -5.99
N LYS A 8 20.06 5.43 -5.00
CA LYS A 8 19.87 5.07 -3.59
C LYS A 8 18.56 4.29 -3.37
N HIS A 9 17.47 4.67 -4.05
CA HIS A 9 16.21 3.94 -4.02
C HIS A 9 16.34 2.52 -4.61
N GLY A 10 17.07 2.35 -5.70
CA GLY A 10 17.29 1.05 -6.33
C GLY A 10 18.06 0.08 -5.44
N LEU A 11 19.00 0.58 -4.63
CA LEU A 11 19.67 -0.24 -3.60
C LEU A 11 18.73 -0.65 -2.47
N LEU A 12 17.88 0.26 -1.99
CA LEU A 12 16.90 -0.03 -0.93
C LEU A 12 15.85 -1.04 -1.40
N SER A 13 15.37 -0.92 -2.63
CA SER A 13 14.44 -1.90 -3.23
C SER A 13 15.10 -3.27 -3.44
N ALA A 14 16.35 -3.30 -3.90
CA ALA A 14 17.09 -4.55 -4.05
C ALA A 14 17.31 -5.26 -2.71
N LEU A 15 17.65 -4.51 -1.66
CA LEU A 15 17.77 -5.04 -0.30
C LEU A 15 16.44 -5.62 0.20
N GLY A 16 15.34 -4.88 0.02
CA GLY A 16 13.99 -5.35 0.33
C GLY A 16 13.67 -6.68 -0.37
N GLY A 17 14.01 -6.80 -1.65
CA GLY A 17 13.83 -8.03 -2.41
C GLY A 17 14.67 -9.21 -1.91
N CYS A 18 15.87 -8.95 -1.38
CA CYS A 18 16.69 -9.99 -0.75
C CYS A 18 16.08 -10.47 0.57
N VAL A 19 15.66 -9.56 1.44
CA VAL A 19 15.11 -9.94 2.76
C VAL A 19 13.73 -10.61 2.66
N ASN A 20 12.95 -10.29 1.62
CA ASN A 20 11.71 -11.01 1.33
C ASN A 20 11.93 -12.45 0.88
N LYS A 21 13.10 -12.77 0.31
CA LYS A 21 13.47 -14.14 -0.09
C LYS A 21 14.11 -14.91 1.07
N VAL A 22 14.97 -14.24 1.83
CA VAL A 22 15.69 -14.82 2.96
C VAL A 22 15.56 -13.88 4.14
N ALA A 23 14.64 -14.23 5.04
CA ALA A 23 14.35 -13.41 6.20
C ALA A 23 15.58 -13.31 7.14
N PRO A 24 15.90 -12.11 7.66
CA PRO A 24 16.87 -11.95 8.72
C PRO A 24 16.43 -12.67 10.00
N GLN A 25 17.38 -12.88 10.92
CA GLN A 25 17.06 -13.35 12.27
C GLN A 25 16.06 -12.39 12.95
N GLN A 26 15.13 -12.92 13.74
CA GLN A 26 14.02 -12.14 14.31
C GLN A 26 14.46 -10.90 15.10
N ASN A 27 15.58 -10.98 15.81
CA ASN A 27 16.21 -9.86 16.54
C ASN A 27 16.75 -8.74 15.64
N GLN A 28 17.01 -9.01 14.36
CA GLN A 28 17.52 -8.05 13.38
C GLN A 28 16.41 -7.43 12.52
N GLN A 29 15.20 -8.00 12.53
CA GLN A 29 14.13 -7.59 11.62
C GLN A 29 13.66 -6.16 11.86
N LEU A 30 13.30 -5.81 13.10
CA LEU A 30 12.83 -4.46 13.45
C LEU A 30 13.93 -3.39 13.31
N PRO A 31 15.16 -3.60 13.80
CA PRO A 31 16.26 -2.65 13.58
C PRO A 31 16.52 -2.38 12.10
N LEU A 32 16.48 -3.43 11.26
CA LEU A 32 16.65 -3.30 9.82
C LEU A 32 15.52 -2.48 9.18
N LEU A 33 14.26 -2.80 9.50
CA LEU A 33 13.10 -2.06 9.00
C LEU A 33 13.20 -0.58 9.36
N ASN A 34 13.49 -0.25 10.62
CA ASN A 34 13.61 1.13 11.07
C ASN A 34 14.75 1.89 10.37
N ALA A 35 15.91 1.25 10.22
CA ALA A 35 17.07 1.86 9.56
C ALA A 35 16.79 2.16 8.08
N VAL A 36 16.14 1.25 7.38
CA VAL A 36 15.81 1.41 5.96
C VAL A 36 14.64 2.36 5.77
N TRP A 37 13.57 2.24 6.57
CA TRP A 37 12.39 3.08 6.46
C TRP A 37 12.73 4.57 6.62
N LYS A 38 13.63 4.90 7.57
CA LYS A 38 14.17 6.27 7.74
C LYS A 38 14.83 6.82 6.46
N GLN A 39 15.38 5.97 5.61
CA GLN A 39 15.94 6.39 4.33
C GLN A 39 14.88 6.49 3.23
N ILE A 40 13.87 5.60 3.27
CA ILE A 40 12.75 5.59 2.32
C ILE A 40 11.91 6.86 2.47
N THR A 41 11.60 7.28 3.69
CA THR A 41 10.79 8.49 3.94
C THR A 41 11.41 9.79 3.40
N HIS A 42 12.70 9.78 3.08
CA HIS A 42 13.42 10.92 2.49
C HIS A 42 13.59 10.82 0.97
N ILE A 43 13.00 9.82 0.30
CA ILE A 43 13.02 9.75 -1.17
C ILE A 43 12.13 10.88 -1.71
N PRO A 44 12.67 11.82 -2.52
CA PRO A 44 11.87 12.97 -2.96
C PRO A 44 10.83 12.64 -4.04
N SER A 45 11.11 11.64 -4.87
CA SER A 45 10.18 11.24 -5.93
C SER A 45 9.11 10.31 -5.37
N THR A 46 7.85 10.74 -5.42
CA THR A 46 6.68 9.94 -5.02
C THR A 46 6.65 8.58 -5.71
N ARG A 47 6.99 8.53 -7.01
CA ARG A 47 7.05 7.27 -7.78
C ARG A 47 8.09 6.30 -7.22
N ASP A 48 9.32 6.78 -7.02
CA ASP A 48 10.41 5.94 -6.53
C ASP A 48 10.20 5.56 -5.05
N TYR A 49 9.60 6.45 -4.27
CA TYR A 49 9.14 6.21 -2.91
C TYR A 49 8.13 5.06 -2.87
N LEU A 50 7.04 5.14 -3.64
CA LEU A 50 5.98 4.12 -3.66
C LEU A 50 6.50 2.76 -4.13
N ALA A 51 7.34 2.74 -5.16
CA ALA A 51 7.95 1.51 -5.66
C ALA A 51 8.84 0.84 -4.59
N THR A 52 9.62 1.64 -3.86
CA THR A 52 10.46 1.12 -2.76
C THR A 52 9.61 0.70 -1.57
N ALA A 53 8.60 1.50 -1.21
CA ALA A 53 7.69 1.25 -0.11
C ALA A 53 6.93 -0.08 -0.28
N ALA A 54 6.51 -0.43 -1.51
CA ALA A 54 5.82 -1.69 -1.77
C ALA A 54 6.64 -2.93 -1.40
N VAL A 55 7.92 -2.92 -1.73
CA VAL A 55 8.83 -4.03 -1.39
C VAL A 55 8.97 -4.19 0.12
N TRP A 56 9.07 -3.07 0.84
CA TRP A 56 9.22 -3.06 2.30
C TRP A 56 7.90 -3.28 3.03
N LEU A 57 6.77 -2.96 2.41
CA LEU A 57 5.44 -3.29 2.90
C LEU A 57 5.21 -4.80 2.86
N GLU A 58 5.65 -5.49 1.79
CA GLU A 58 5.62 -6.95 1.71
C GLU A 58 6.39 -7.57 2.88
N TYR A 59 7.62 -7.09 3.13
CA TYR A 59 8.44 -7.54 4.25
C TYR A 59 7.75 -7.30 5.59
N THR A 60 7.19 -6.11 5.76
CA THR A 60 6.48 -5.74 6.99
C THR A 60 5.27 -6.64 7.22
N ALA A 61 4.45 -6.84 6.19
CA ALA A 61 3.23 -7.63 6.27
C ALA A 61 3.51 -9.10 6.59
N ARG A 62 4.63 -9.67 6.11
CA ARG A 62 5.01 -11.06 6.38
C ARG A 62 5.56 -11.30 7.78
N HIS A 63 6.25 -10.32 8.37
CA HIS A 63 7.07 -10.53 9.56
C HIS A 63 6.60 -9.77 10.80
N PHE A 64 5.69 -8.81 10.63
CA PHE A 64 5.19 -7.95 11.71
C PHE A 64 3.66 -8.00 11.79
N SER A 65 3.11 -7.31 12.80
CA SER A 65 1.67 -7.23 12.98
C SER A 65 1.05 -6.22 12.02
N THR A 66 -0.29 -6.22 11.95
CA THR A 66 -1.04 -5.24 11.17
C THR A 66 -0.87 -3.81 11.69
N VAL A 67 -0.36 -3.61 12.91
CA VAL A 67 -0.03 -2.28 13.46
C VAL A 67 1.17 -1.68 12.74
N GLU A 68 2.25 -2.43 12.51
CA GLU A 68 3.40 -1.95 11.75
C GLU A 68 3.03 -1.69 10.28
N VAL A 69 2.22 -2.57 9.68
CA VAL A 69 1.67 -2.38 8.33
C VAL A 69 0.88 -1.07 8.26
N ASN A 70 -0.06 -0.86 9.18
CA ASN A 70 -0.85 0.36 9.25
C ASN A 70 0.01 1.60 9.45
N THR A 71 1.11 1.50 10.21
CA THR A 71 2.05 2.61 10.41
C THR A 71 2.74 2.99 9.11
N LEU A 72 3.27 2.01 8.36
CA LEU A 72 3.85 2.24 7.03
C LEU A 72 2.86 2.88 6.05
N LEU A 73 1.61 2.38 6.03
CA LEU A 73 0.55 2.96 5.18
C LEU A 73 0.22 4.40 5.57
N GLY A 74 0.33 4.75 6.85
CA GLY A 74 0.17 6.12 7.32
C GLY A 74 1.25 7.06 6.78
N ASP A 75 2.49 6.60 6.70
CA ASP A 75 3.57 7.37 6.09
C ASP A 75 3.40 7.51 4.58
N VAL A 76 2.90 6.46 3.90
CA VAL A 76 2.54 6.53 2.49
C VAL A 76 1.47 7.59 2.24
N LEU A 77 0.41 7.61 3.05
CA LEU A 77 -0.66 8.61 2.94
C LEU A 77 -0.14 10.04 3.11
N LYS A 78 0.75 10.27 4.08
CA LYS A 78 1.38 11.59 4.28
C LYS A 78 2.21 12.00 3.06
N HIS A 79 2.97 11.06 2.49
CA HIS A 79 3.84 11.33 1.36
C HIS A 79 3.03 11.66 0.10
N VAL A 80 2.02 10.85 -0.21
CA VAL A 80 1.12 11.08 -1.36
C VAL A 80 0.29 12.34 -1.18
N GLY A 81 -0.26 12.57 0.02
CA GLY A 81 -1.08 13.74 0.31
C GLY A 81 -0.30 15.08 0.32
N ALA A 82 1.02 15.05 0.36
CA ALA A 82 1.87 16.23 0.14
C ALA A 82 1.91 16.64 -1.34
N GLU A 83 1.72 15.69 -2.26
CA GLU A 83 1.73 15.89 -3.72
C GLU A 83 0.30 15.93 -4.30
N ARG A 84 -0.56 16.77 -3.72
CA ARG A 84 -2.02 16.88 -4.03
C ARG A 84 -2.36 17.06 -5.51
N THR A 85 -1.41 17.48 -6.34
CA THR A 85 -1.63 17.83 -7.74
C THR A 85 -1.53 16.63 -8.69
N GLN A 86 -1.14 15.43 -8.22
CA GLN A 86 -0.91 14.25 -9.08
C GLN A 86 -1.35 12.89 -8.48
N GLU A 87 -2.26 12.89 -7.50
CA GLU A 87 -2.70 11.64 -6.81
C GLU A 87 -3.12 10.53 -7.80
N GLN A 88 -3.82 10.89 -8.89
CA GLN A 88 -4.26 9.97 -9.95
C GLN A 88 -3.13 9.18 -10.62
N THR A 89 -1.97 9.80 -10.83
CA THR A 89 -0.79 9.17 -11.46
C THR A 89 -0.26 7.99 -10.65
N HIS A 90 -0.61 7.92 -9.35
CA HIS A 90 -0.08 6.94 -8.41
C HIS A 90 -1.06 5.83 -8.05
N TYR A 91 -2.26 5.83 -8.62
CA TYR A 91 -3.32 4.87 -8.27
C TYR A 91 -2.94 3.41 -8.49
N SER A 92 -2.24 3.10 -9.58
CA SER A 92 -1.74 1.74 -9.80
C SER A 92 -0.77 1.31 -8.69
N ALA A 93 0.12 2.18 -8.26
CA ALA A 93 1.07 1.91 -7.19
C ALA A 93 0.39 1.80 -5.82
N LEU A 94 -0.60 2.64 -5.53
CA LEU A 94 -1.39 2.55 -4.31
C LEU A 94 -2.22 1.26 -4.26
N LEU A 95 -2.79 0.85 -5.39
CA LEU A 95 -3.54 -0.41 -5.49
C LEU A 95 -2.62 -1.62 -5.25
N MET A 96 -1.38 -1.56 -5.75
CA MET A 96 -0.35 -2.56 -5.44
C MET A 96 -0.03 -2.61 -3.95
N LEU A 97 0.02 -1.47 -3.24
CA LEU A 97 0.22 -1.44 -1.80
C LEU A 97 -0.96 -2.08 -1.04
N VAL A 98 -2.20 -1.76 -1.42
CA VAL A 98 -3.41 -2.39 -0.85
C VAL A 98 -3.35 -3.91 -1.04
N SER A 99 -3.08 -4.35 -2.27
CA SER A 99 -3.01 -5.78 -2.62
C SER A 99 -1.88 -6.48 -1.86
N THR A 100 -0.73 -5.82 -1.69
CA THR A 100 0.43 -6.35 -0.98
C THR A 100 0.13 -6.52 0.51
N ALA A 101 -0.48 -5.52 1.15
CA ALA A 101 -0.89 -5.60 2.55
C ALA A 101 -1.88 -6.76 2.75
N LEU A 102 -2.95 -6.81 1.95
CA LEU A 102 -3.98 -7.85 2.08
C LEU A 102 -3.47 -9.27 1.79
N THR A 103 -2.50 -9.42 0.88
CA THR A 103 -1.98 -10.74 0.48
C THR A 103 -0.96 -11.29 1.46
N ASN A 104 -0.15 -10.42 2.07
CA ASN A 104 1.00 -10.85 2.86
C ASN A 104 0.79 -10.73 4.37
N SER A 105 -0.22 -9.98 4.83
CA SER A 105 -0.50 -9.86 6.26
C SER A 105 -0.94 -11.19 6.86
N THR A 106 -0.45 -11.47 8.06
CA THR A 106 -0.81 -12.66 8.85
C THR A 106 -2.28 -12.69 9.23
N ASP A 107 -2.89 -11.53 9.46
CA ASP A 107 -4.32 -11.34 9.68
C ASP A 107 -4.86 -10.19 8.80
N PRO A 108 -5.23 -10.46 7.54
CA PRO A 108 -5.75 -9.43 6.64
C PRO A 108 -7.06 -8.79 7.14
N HIS A 109 -7.84 -9.49 7.96
CA HIS A 109 -9.13 -8.98 8.42
C HIS A 109 -8.97 -7.79 9.38
N SER A 110 -7.96 -7.80 10.26
CA SER A 110 -7.73 -6.65 11.14
C SER A 110 -7.37 -5.37 10.38
N LEU A 111 -6.79 -5.46 9.17
CA LEU A 111 -6.51 -4.27 8.33
C LEU A 111 -7.77 -3.46 8.03
N PHE A 112 -8.94 -4.11 7.91
CA PHE A 112 -10.20 -3.42 7.62
C PHE A 112 -10.72 -2.53 8.75
N SER A 113 -10.13 -2.65 9.94
CA SER A 113 -10.39 -1.76 11.09
C SER A 113 -9.34 -0.66 11.24
N MET A 114 -8.27 -0.69 10.45
CA MET A 114 -7.11 0.18 10.63
C MET A 114 -7.29 1.53 9.93
N THR A 115 -7.06 2.61 10.66
CA THR A 115 -7.32 3.99 10.21
C THR A 115 -6.58 4.37 8.93
N ASN A 116 -5.29 4.02 8.79
CA ASN A 116 -4.52 4.41 7.60
C ASN A 116 -4.82 3.48 6.41
N PHE A 117 -5.18 2.22 6.66
CA PHE A 117 -5.67 1.34 5.60
C PHE A 117 -6.99 1.87 5.02
N LEU A 118 -7.95 2.22 5.87
CA LEU A 118 -9.20 2.85 5.45
C LEU A 118 -8.96 4.21 4.77
N GLY A 119 -8.04 5.01 5.31
CA GLY A 119 -7.63 6.28 4.69
C GLY A 119 -7.07 6.10 3.28
N LEU A 120 -6.33 5.01 3.02
CA LEU A 120 -5.86 4.67 1.68
C LEU A 120 -7.01 4.30 0.74
N LEU A 121 -8.04 3.59 1.23
CA LEU A 121 -9.26 3.34 0.46
C LEU A 121 -9.98 4.65 0.12
N SER A 122 -10.05 5.59 1.07
CA SER A 122 -10.67 6.90 0.84
C SER A 122 -9.98 7.72 -0.26
N VAL A 123 -8.67 7.52 -0.51
CA VAL A 123 -7.97 8.17 -1.64
C VAL A 123 -8.59 7.77 -2.97
N PHE A 124 -8.87 6.47 -3.17
CA PHE A 124 -9.50 6.00 -4.41
C PHE A 124 -10.95 6.48 -4.55
N GLN A 125 -11.66 6.70 -3.43
CA GLN A 125 -13.06 7.12 -3.47
C GLN A 125 -13.22 8.52 -4.03
N ARG A 126 -12.34 9.44 -3.66
CA ARG A 126 -12.42 10.85 -4.05
C ARG A 126 -12.47 11.03 -5.56
N ASP A 127 -11.77 10.18 -6.32
CA ASP A 127 -11.71 10.27 -7.78
C ASP A 127 -12.46 9.15 -8.51
N SER A 128 -12.93 8.11 -7.81
CA SER A 128 -13.82 7.09 -8.40
C SER A 128 -15.09 7.68 -9.04
N VAL A 129 -15.45 8.90 -8.67
CA VAL A 129 -16.58 9.67 -9.23
C VAL A 129 -16.24 10.33 -10.58
N SER A 130 -14.97 10.53 -10.93
CA SER A 130 -14.54 11.38 -12.05
C SER A 130 -13.87 10.68 -13.24
N GLY A 131 -13.47 9.41 -13.13
CA GLY A 131 -13.00 8.67 -14.31
C GLY A 131 -11.98 7.57 -14.04
N GLY A 132 -12.33 6.34 -14.42
CA GLY A 132 -11.41 5.20 -14.48
C GLY A 132 -11.94 3.95 -13.77
N ASP A 133 -12.78 3.20 -14.47
CA ASP A 133 -13.32 1.89 -14.07
C ASP A 133 -12.26 0.90 -13.55
N GLY A 134 -11.07 0.86 -14.16
CA GLY A 134 -10.04 -0.14 -13.89
C GLY A 134 -9.44 -0.09 -12.47
N VAL A 135 -9.25 1.11 -11.90
CA VAL A 135 -8.66 1.25 -10.57
C VAL A 135 -9.69 0.90 -9.49
N THR A 136 -10.90 1.47 -9.58
CA THR A 136 -11.98 1.18 -8.62
C THR A 136 -12.35 -0.30 -8.65
N ARG A 137 -12.43 -0.89 -9.85
CA ARG A 137 -12.64 -2.33 -10.01
C ARG A 137 -11.51 -3.13 -9.36
N GLY A 138 -10.26 -2.76 -9.61
CA GLY A 138 -9.10 -3.43 -9.01
C GLY A 138 -9.10 -3.38 -7.48
N VAL A 139 -9.52 -2.26 -6.87
CA VAL A 139 -9.66 -2.14 -5.41
C VAL A 139 -10.75 -3.10 -4.89
N VAL A 140 -11.92 -3.12 -5.53
CA VAL A 140 -13.02 -4.02 -5.14
C VAL A 140 -12.61 -5.48 -5.28
N GLU A 141 -11.98 -5.86 -6.40
CA GLU A 141 -11.47 -7.22 -6.62
C GLU A 141 -10.44 -7.62 -5.55
N ALA A 142 -9.50 -6.73 -5.20
CA ALA A 142 -8.50 -6.99 -4.16
C ALA A 142 -9.15 -7.19 -2.78
N LEU A 143 -10.16 -6.38 -2.44
CA LEU A 143 -10.88 -6.48 -1.17
C LEU A 143 -11.72 -7.78 -1.09
N LEU A 144 -12.50 -8.08 -2.12
CA LEU A 144 -13.40 -9.24 -2.12
C LEU A 144 -12.65 -10.57 -2.21
N THR A 145 -11.57 -10.64 -3.01
CA THR A 145 -10.74 -11.86 -3.11
C THR A 145 -10.11 -12.23 -1.77
N ARG A 146 -9.86 -11.25 -0.90
CA ARG A 146 -9.19 -11.42 0.38
C ARG A 146 -10.16 -11.41 1.58
N HIS A 147 -11.47 -11.32 1.33
CA HIS A 147 -12.50 -11.35 2.36
C HIS A 147 -13.55 -12.44 2.07
N PRO A 148 -13.28 -13.72 2.42
CA PRO A 148 -14.21 -14.82 2.14
C PRO A 148 -15.44 -14.87 3.06
N GLY A 149 -15.45 -14.08 4.15
CA GLY A 149 -16.53 -14.05 5.13
C GLY A 149 -17.54 -12.91 4.95
N PRO A 150 -18.57 -12.83 5.81
CA PRO A 150 -19.46 -11.69 5.86
C PRO A 150 -18.71 -10.43 6.28
N ILE A 151 -18.83 -9.35 5.50
CA ILE A 151 -18.19 -8.07 5.80
C ILE A 151 -18.98 -7.38 6.90
N THR A 152 -18.47 -7.42 8.13
CA THR A 152 -19.17 -6.90 9.31
C THR A 152 -18.76 -5.47 9.68
N HIS A 153 -17.65 -4.98 9.16
CA HIS A 153 -17.12 -3.66 9.50
C HIS A 153 -17.85 -2.54 8.75
N PRO A 154 -18.58 -1.64 9.45
CA PRO A 154 -19.40 -0.61 8.79
C PRO A 154 -18.61 0.32 7.88
N ALA A 155 -17.40 0.70 8.30
CA ALA A 155 -16.53 1.56 7.51
C ALA A 155 -16.13 0.90 6.18
N LEU A 156 -15.76 -0.38 6.20
CA LEU A 156 -15.42 -1.11 4.98
C LEU A 156 -16.66 -1.30 4.08
N VAL A 157 -17.81 -1.65 4.67
CA VAL A 157 -19.08 -1.76 3.93
C VAL A 157 -19.40 -0.46 3.22
N GLN A 158 -19.29 0.67 3.92
CA GLN A 158 -19.48 1.99 3.32
C GLN A 158 -18.51 2.22 2.15
N HIS A 159 -17.25 1.81 2.29
CA HIS A 159 -16.29 1.98 1.21
C HIS A 159 -16.65 1.16 -0.04
N LEU A 160 -17.02 -0.10 0.16
CA LEU A 160 -17.45 -1.00 -0.90
C LEU A 160 -18.72 -0.51 -1.59
N LEU A 161 -19.71 -0.03 -0.83
CA LEU A 161 -20.93 0.53 -1.41
C LEU A 161 -20.64 1.74 -2.30
N THR A 162 -19.75 2.65 -1.85
CA THR A 162 -19.32 3.79 -2.67
C THR A 162 -18.63 3.33 -3.95
N PHE A 163 -17.69 2.37 -3.86
CA PHE A 163 -16.99 1.86 -5.04
C PHE A 163 -17.92 1.14 -6.02
N CYS A 164 -18.83 0.30 -5.51
CA CYS A 164 -19.81 -0.40 -6.34
C CYS A 164 -20.79 0.57 -7.01
N GLY A 165 -21.21 1.63 -6.31
CA GLY A 165 -22.04 2.69 -6.88
C GLY A 165 -21.33 3.40 -8.04
N ALA A 166 -20.06 3.79 -7.84
CA ALA A 166 -19.24 4.40 -8.89
C ALA A 166 -19.06 3.48 -10.11
N LEU A 167 -18.80 2.17 -9.88
CA LEU A 167 -18.71 1.19 -10.97
C LEU A 167 -20.03 1.03 -11.73
N HIS A 168 -21.15 0.97 -11.02
CA HIS A 168 -22.47 0.88 -11.65
C HIS A 168 -22.77 2.11 -12.53
N ASP A 169 -22.45 3.31 -12.06
CA ASP A 169 -22.68 4.53 -12.82
C ASP A 169 -21.73 4.68 -14.02
N SER A 170 -20.55 4.06 -14.00
CA SER A 170 -19.63 4.03 -15.15
C SER A 170 -20.07 3.15 -16.33
N ILE A 171 -21.08 2.29 -16.14
CA ILE A 171 -21.61 1.41 -17.19
C ILE A 171 -22.66 2.14 -18.07
N LYS A 172 -23.16 3.30 -17.62
CA LYS A 172 -24.11 4.14 -18.37
C LYS A 172 -23.40 5.02 -19.38
#